data_AF-A0A7S3S4P5-F1
#
_entry.id   AF-A0A7S3S4P5-F1
#
_cell.length_a   1.000
_cell.length_b   1.000
_cell.length_c   1.000
_cell.angle_alpha   90.00
_cell.angle_beta   90.00
_cell.angle_gamma   90.00
#
_symmetry.space_group_name_H-M   'P 1'
#
loop_
_entity.id
_entity.type
_entity.pdbx_description
1 polymer ?
#
loop_
_entity_poly.entity_id
_entity_poly.type
_entity_poly.pdbx_seq_one_letter_code
_entity_poly.pdbx_strand_id
1 'polypeptide(L)'
;GKRAVWSYERHESACSNNYTAIALDSTIEQAPAWVRGALQLLSHRADAFVLHGLPLQTFDLEKNVLEAFRTLQSGTNTGKVVVRIPKTAPTPPRGAHLLSGGTGGLGLVTSRWLGERGAASVVLAARGGRVATVEGERLKKLARCDFSVAKCDAAEPA
;
A
#
# COMPACT_ATOMS: atom_id res chain seq x y z
N GLY A 1 1.58 -21.55 -1.21
CA GLY A 1 1.48 -20.93 0.12
C GLY A 1 2.84 -20.93 0.80
N LYS A 2 3.14 -19.98 1.69
CA LYS A 2 4.50 -19.77 2.25
C LYS A 2 4.94 -20.78 3.35
N ARG A 3 4.00 -21.52 3.97
CA ARG A 3 4.26 -22.33 5.18
C ARG A 3 5.03 -23.65 4.96
N ALA A 4 5.15 -24.12 3.73
CA ALA A 4 5.79 -25.40 3.39
C ALA A 4 6.75 -25.27 2.20
N VAL A 5 7.25 -24.05 1.95
CA VAL A 5 8.27 -23.80 0.93
C VAL A 5 9.57 -24.44 1.43
N TRP A 6 10.18 -25.28 0.59
CA TRP A 6 11.45 -25.92 0.91
C TRP A 6 12.58 -24.95 0.59
N SER A 7 13.70 -25.07 1.31
CA SER A 7 14.95 -24.45 0.86
C SER A 7 15.44 -25.18 -0.40
N TYR A 8 16.27 -24.50 -1.19
CA TYR A 8 16.83 -25.11 -2.40
C TYR A 8 17.71 -26.32 -2.04
N GLU A 9 18.49 -26.25 -0.95
CA GLU A 9 19.36 -27.35 -0.52
C GLU A 9 18.55 -28.59 -0.09
N ARG A 10 17.43 -28.37 0.62
CA ARG A 10 16.51 -29.45 0.99
C ARG A 10 15.91 -30.12 -0.24
N HIS A 11 15.59 -29.33 -1.28
CA HIS A 11 15.04 -29.88 -2.51
C HIS A 11 16.09 -30.70 -3.27
N GLU A 12 17.28 -30.14 -3.52
CA GLU A 12 18.37 -30.82 -4.25
C GLU A 12 18.78 -32.15 -3.61
N SER A 13 18.76 -32.23 -2.28
CA SER A 13 19.08 -33.48 -1.56
C SER A 13 17.97 -34.55 -1.61
N ALA A 14 16.73 -34.16 -1.88
CA ALA A 14 15.57 -35.06 -1.83
C ALA A 14 15.14 -35.56 -3.22
N CYS A 15 15.25 -34.73 -4.26
CA CYS A 15 14.80 -35.08 -5.60
C CYS A 15 15.44 -34.21 -6.70
N SER A 16 15.52 -34.74 -7.92
CA SER A 16 16.21 -34.14 -9.07
C SER A 16 15.31 -33.30 -9.99
N ASN A 17 14.09 -32.98 -9.57
CA ASN A 17 13.16 -32.18 -10.39
C ASN A 17 13.50 -30.69 -10.32
N ASN A 18 12.94 -29.88 -11.23
CA ASN A 18 13.08 -28.44 -11.10
C ASN A 18 12.16 -27.90 -10.00
N TYR A 19 12.74 -27.12 -9.09
CA TYR A 19 12.03 -26.42 -8.02
C TYR A 19 12.22 -24.92 -8.15
N THR A 20 11.13 -24.17 -8.04
CA THR A 20 11.17 -22.70 -8.07
C THR A 20 10.20 -22.15 -7.03
N ALA A 21 10.76 -21.48 -6.03
CA ALA A 21 9.96 -20.75 -5.05
C ALA A 21 9.58 -19.38 -5.63
N ILE A 22 8.28 -19.16 -5.85
CA ILE A 22 7.78 -17.87 -6.36
C ILE A 22 7.25 -17.04 -5.18
N ALA A 23 7.97 -15.95 -4.87
CA ALA A 23 7.57 -14.92 -3.94
C ALA A 23 7.39 -13.61 -4.71
N LEU A 24 6.14 -13.32 -5.12
CA LEU A 24 5.86 -12.20 -6.02
C LEU A 24 6.27 -10.85 -5.40
N ASP A 25 6.11 -10.70 -4.10
CA ASP A 25 6.51 -9.52 -3.31
C ASP A 25 7.99 -9.17 -3.48
N SER A 26 8.90 -10.14 -3.28
CA SER A 26 10.34 -9.89 -3.49
C SER A 26 10.73 -9.87 -4.96
N THR A 27 10.06 -10.67 -5.80
CA THR A 27 10.33 -10.72 -7.25
C THR A 27 10.06 -9.37 -7.92
N ILE A 28 9.06 -8.63 -7.42
CA ILE A 28 8.74 -7.29 -7.92
C ILE A 28 9.95 -6.34 -7.85
N GLU A 29 10.65 -6.35 -6.73
CA GLU A 29 11.82 -5.50 -6.50
C GLU A 29 13.08 -6.04 -7.18
N GLN A 30 13.29 -7.35 -7.14
CA GLN A 30 14.52 -7.99 -7.59
C GLN A 30 14.59 -8.20 -9.11
N ALA A 31 13.44 -8.34 -9.78
CA ALA A 31 13.36 -8.64 -11.21
C ALA A 31 12.35 -7.74 -11.95
N PRO A 32 12.53 -6.41 -11.96
CA PRO A 32 11.57 -5.46 -12.52
C PRO A 32 11.30 -5.67 -14.02
N ALA A 33 12.28 -6.16 -14.78
CA ALA A 33 12.11 -6.49 -16.20
C ALA A 33 11.15 -7.68 -16.40
N TRP A 34 11.25 -8.71 -15.57
CA TRP A 34 10.34 -9.85 -15.60
C TRP A 34 8.91 -9.43 -15.24
N VAL A 35 8.76 -8.62 -14.19
CA VAL A 35 7.45 -8.09 -13.73
C VAL A 35 6.79 -7.26 -14.82
N ARG A 36 7.56 -6.40 -15.49
CA ARG A 36 7.09 -5.63 -16.64
C ARG A 36 6.55 -6.55 -17.74
N GLY A 37 7.29 -7.60 -18.09
CA GLY A 37 6.86 -8.60 -19.07
C GLY A 37 5.57 -9.32 -18.65
N ALA A 38 5.46 -9.72 -17.38
CA ALA A 38 4.25 -10.33 -16.84
C ALA A 38 3.04 -9.39 -16.89
N LEU A 39 3.21 -8.11 -16.53
CA LEU A 39 2.16 -7.10 -16.62
C LEU A 39 1.75 -6.80 -18.07
N GLN A 40 2.70 -6.76 -19.01
CA GLN A 40 2.41 -6.62 -20.44
C GLN A 40 1.59 -7.81 -20.94
N LEU A 41 1.96 -9.03 -20.59
CA LEU A 41 1.18 -10.23 -20.92
C LEU A 41 -0.25 -10.15 -20.37
N LEU A 42 -0.41 -9.74 -19.11
CA LEU A 42 -1.73 -9.57 -18.50
C LEU A 42 -2.56 -8.48 -19.23
N SER A 43 -1.94 -7.38 -19.65
CA SER A 43 -2.59 -6.34 -20.45
C SER A 43 -3.10 -6.89 -21.77
N HIS A 44 -2.27 -7.62 -22.53
CA HIS A 44 -2.68 -8.20 -23.81
C HIS A 44 -3.83 -9.20 -23.64
N ARG A 45 -3.83 -9.98 -22.55
CA ARG A 45 -4.94 -10.89 -22.22
C ARG A 45 -6.22 -10.13 -21.84
N ALA A 46 -6.09 -9.00 -21.15
CA ALA A 46 -7.23 -8.13 -20.84
C ALA A 46 -7.84 -7.57 -22.14
N ASP A 47 -6.99 -7.06 -23.04
CA ASP A 47 -7.41 -6.51 -24.34
C ASP A 47 -8.06 -7.57 -25.24
N ALA A 48 -7.63 -8.82 -25.12
CA ALA A 48 -8.25 -9.97 -25.80
C ALA A 48 -9.56 -10.45 -25.14
N PHE A 49 -10.03 -9.79 -24.08
CA PHE A 49 -11.25 -10.14 -23.33
C PHE A 49 -11.28 -11.58 -22.78
N VAL A 50 -10.13 -12.20 -22.55
CA VAL A 50 -10.02 -13.57 -21.99
C VAL A 50 -9.89 -13.59 -20.46
N LEU A 51 -9.90 -12.42 -19.81
CA LEU A 51 -9.90 -12.30 -18.36
C LEU A 51 -11.34 -12.15 -17.87
N HIS A 52 -11.76 -13.05 -16.98
CA HIS A 52 -13.05 -12.99 -16.31
C HIS A 52 -12.85 -12.62 -14.83
N GLY A 53 -13.69 -11.74 -14.32
CA GLY A 53 -13.68 -11.37 -12.91
C GLY A 53 -14.03 -12.56 -12.02
N LEU A 54 -13.40 -12.62 -10.85
CA LEU A 54 -13.83 -13.53 -9.79
C LEU A 54 -15.08 -12.97 -9.11
N PRO A 55 -15.96 -13.81 -8.53
CA PRO A 55 -17.04 -13.34 -7.67
C PRO A 55 -16.52 -12.38 -6.61
N LEU A 56 -17.20 -11.23 -6.44
CA LEU A 56 -16.80 -10.19 -5.50
C LEU A 56 -17.78 -10.15 -4.34
N GLN A 57 -17.28 -10.32 -3.12
CA GLN A 57 -18.04 -10.05 -1.90
C GLN A 57 -17.61 -8.69 -1.36
N THR A 58 -18.50 -7.70 -1.47
CA THR A 58 -18.17 -6.30 -1.17
C THR A 58 -18.65 -5.90 0.22
N PHE A 59 -17.78 -5.23 0.98
CA PHE A 59 -18.07 -4.69 2.30
C PHE A 59 -17.76 -3.20 2.33
N ASP A 60 -18.56 -2.43 3.05
CA ASP A 60 -18.32 -1.00 3.22
C ASP A 60 -17.22 -0.76 4.26
N LEU A 61 -16.26 0.12 3.96
CA LEU A 61 -15.13 0.41 4.85
C LEU A 61 -15.59 0.94 6.22
N GLU A 62 -16.60 1.82 6.24
CA GLU A 62 -17.01 2.51 7.48
C GLU A 62 -17.90 1.62 8.34
N LYS A 63 -18.73 0.78 7.71
CA LYS A 63 -19.75 -0.01 8.42
C LYS A 63 -19.33 -1.44 8.69
N ASN A 64 -18.67 -2.10 7.72
CA ASN A 64 -18.58 -3.57 7.68
C ASN A 64 -17.14 -4.09 7.51
N VAL A 65 -16.11 -3.28 7.76
CA VAL A 65 -14.70 -3.70 7.57
C VAL A 65 -14.31 -4.89 8.46
N LEU A 66 -14.79 -4.93 9.72
CA LEU A 66 -14.52 -6.06 10.62
C LEU A 66 -15.14 -7.36 10.11
N GLU A 67 -16.32 -7.27 9.50
CA GLU A 67 -16.99 -8.42 8.89
C GLU A 67 -16.19 -8.95 7.69
N ALA A 68 -15.66 -8.07 6.84
CA ALA A 68 -14.77 -8.46 5.74
C ALA A 68 -13.58 -9.28 6.22
N PHE A 69 -12.91 -8.86 7.31
CA PHE A 69 -11.79 -9.60 7.87
C PHE A 69 -12.22 -10.95 8.47
N ARG A 70 -13.37 -11.03 9.14
CA ARG A 70 -13.91 -12.31 9.65
C ARG A 70 -14.25 -13.26 8.52
N THR A 71 -14.89 -12.78 7.46
CA THR A 71 -15.17 -13.57 6.25
C THR A 71 -13.89 -14.09 5.61
N LEU A 72 -12.85 -13.25 5.50
CA LEU A 72 -11.55 -13.69 5.00
C LEU A 72 -10.91 -14.76 5.89
N GLN A 73 -10.95 -14.57 7.21
CA GLN A 73 -10.37 -15.48 8.21
C GLN A 73 -11.06 -16.85 8.22
N SER A 74 -12.38 -16.89 7.99
CA SER A 74 -13.15 -18.15 7.96
C SER A 74 -12.73 -19.09 6.83
N GLY A 75 -12.09 -18.57 5.77
CA GLY A 75 -11.64 -19.36 4.63
C GLY A 75 -12.77 -19.88 3.72
N THR A 76 -14.02 -19.51 3.98
CA THR A 76 -15.19 -19.98 3.20
C THR A 76 -15.57 -19.05 2.03
N ASN A 77 -14.83 -17.95 1.85
CA ASN A 77 -15.08 -17.01 0.77
C ASN A 77 -14.76 -17.64 -0.60
N THR A 78 -15.64 -17.43 -1.57
CA THR A 78 -15.40 -17.77 -2.98
C THR A 78 -15.07 -16.49 -3.74
N GLY A 79 -13.92 -16.44 -4.40
CA GLY A 79 -13.49 -15.27 -5.18
C GLY A 79 -12.72 -14.24 -4.34
N LYS A 80 -13.17 -12.98 -4.34
CA LYS A 80 -12.48 -11.87 -3.68
C LYS A 80 -13.36 -11.17 -2.66
N VAL A 81 -12.85 -11.03 -1.44
CA VAL A 81 -13.37 -10.11 -0.43
C VAL A 81 -12.85 -8.71 -0.74
N VAL A 82 -13.75 -7.76 -0.98
CA VAL A 82 -13.44 -6.39 -1.41
C VAL A 82 -13.99 -5.40 -0.40
N VAL A 83 -13.15 -4.49 0.09
CA VAL A 83 -13.59 -3.37 0.93
C VAL A 83 -13.76 -2.14 0.05
N ARG A 84 -14.99 -1.64 -0.04
CA ARG A 84 -15.34 -0.43 -0.78
C ARG A 84 -15.03 0.78 0.10
N ILE A 85 -14.09 1.59 -0.38
CA ILE A 85 -13.79 2.89 0.20
C ILE A 85 -14.85 3.88 -0.32
N PRO A 86 -15.60 4.56 0.55
CA PRO A 86 -16.58 5.54 0.10
C PRO A 86 -15.89 6.63 -0.73
N LYS A 87 -16.51 6.99 -1.85
CA LYS A 87 -16.11 8.20 -2.58
C LYS A 87 -16.53 9.39 -1.72
N THR A 88 -15.64 9.87 -0.88
CA THR A 88 -15.84 11.17 -0.24
C THR A 88 -15.80 12.22 -1.35
N ALA A 89 -16.85 13.03 -1.46
CA ALA A 89 -16.74 14.29 -2.18
C ALA A 89 -15.50 15.01 -1.62
N PRO A 90 -14.64 15.61 -2.45
CA PRO A 90 -13.44 16.26 -1.95
C PRO A 90 -13.84 17.48 -1.13
N THR A 91 -14.15 17.27 0.15
CA THR A 91 -14.11 18.34 1.14
C THR A 91 -12.64 18.74 1.20
N PRO A 92 -12.30 20.00 0.87
CA PRO A 92 -10.92 20.43 0.96
C PRO A 92 -10.44 20.18 2.39
N PRO A 93 -9.26 19.54 2.57
CA PRO A 93 -8.69 19.26 3.89
C PRO A 93 -8.35 20.61 4.52
N ARG A 94 -9.26 21.19 5.30
CA ARG A 94 -9.07 22.49 5.96
C ARG A 94 -8.50 22.28 7.35
N GLY A 95 -7.69 23.22 7.82
CA GLY A 95 -7.14 23.22 9.17
C GLY A 95 -5.84 22.42 9.29
N ALA A 96 -5.58 21.88 10.48
CA ALA A 96 -4.36 21.16 10.81
C ALA A 96 -4.53 19.65 10.63
N HIS A 97 -3.55 19.00 10.02
CA HIS A 97 -3.54 17.55 9.80
C HIS A 97 -2.28 16.90 10.35
N LEU A 98 -2.44 15.76 11.01
CA LEU A 98 -1.36 14.90 11.46
C LEU A 98 -1.26 13.68 10.53
N LEU A 99 -0.06 13.40 10.03
CA LEU A 99 0.20 12.26 9.17
C LEU A 99 1.25 11.33 9.81
N SER A 100 0.80 10.18 10.30
CA SER A 100 1.69 9.12 10.79
C SER A 100 2.41 8.44 9.63
N GLY A 101 3.70 8.14 9.80
CA GLY A 101 4.56 7.71 8.70
C GLY A 101 4.79 8.81 7.65
N GLY A 102 4.53 10.08 7.98
CA GLY A 102 4.51 11.20 7.03
C GLY A 102 5.83 11.41 6.29
N THR A 103 6.96 10.98 6.86
CA THR A 103 8.28 11.13 6.24
C THR A 103 8.61 10.03 5.22
N GLY A 104 7.74 9.02 5.03
CA GLY A 104 7.88 7.99 4.00
C GLY A 104 7.44 8.48 2.61
N GLY A 105 7.74 7.73 1.56
CA GLY A 105 7.44 8.15 0.17
C GLY A 105 5.97 8.53 -0.07
N LEU A 106 5.03 7.66 0.34
CA LEU A 106 3.60 7.98 0.27
C LEU A 106 3.19 9.10 1.22
N GLY A 107 3.83 9.17 2.39
CA GLY A 107 3.60 10.22 3.38
C GLY A 107 3.88 11.61 2.80
N LEU A 108 5.04 11.78 2.17
CA LEU A 108 5.45 13.04 1.55
C LEU A 108 4.53 13.46 0.40
N VAL A 109 4.13 12.52 -0.45
CA VAL A 109 3.17 12.77 -1.53
C VAL A 109 1.82 13.19 -0.96
N THR A 110 1.36 12.53 0.11
CA THR A 110 0.09 12.84 0.76
C THR A 110 0.13 14.20 1.47
N SER A 111 1.21 14.52 2.17
CA SER A 111 1.42 15.82 2.82
C SER A 111 1.41 16.97 1.81
N ARG A 112 2.11 16.78 0.68
CA ARG A 112 2.07 17.74 -0.41
C ARG A 112 0.65 17.94 -0.94
N TRP A 113 -0.06 16.84 -1.20
CA TRP A 113 -1.45 16.88 -1.66
C TRP A 113 -2.36 17.62 -0.65
N LEU A 114 -2.21 17.38 0.65
CA LEU A 114 -2.97 18.06 1.69
C LEU A 114 -2.77 19.58 1.63
N GLY A 115 -1.52 20.04 1.54
CA GLY A 115 -1.21 21.46 1.39
C GLY A 115 -1.75 22.06 0.09
N GLU A 116 -1.66 21.33 -1.03
CA GLU A 116 -2.17 21.78 -2.33
C GLU A 116 -3.71 21.87 -2.34
N ARG A 117 -4.39 21.09 -1.51
CA ARG A 117 -5.85 21.01 -1.42
C ARG A 117 -6.45 21.91 -0.33
N GLY A 118 -5.64 22.66 0.42
CA GLY A 118 -6.11 23.71 1.32
C GLY A 118 -5.92 23.44 2.82
N ALA A 119 -5.03 22.52 3.19
CA ALA A 119 -4.60 22.36 4.58
C ALA A 119 -3.90 23.65 5.05
N ALA A 120 -4.20 24.07 6.28
CA ALA A 120 -3.51 25.19 6.91
C ALA A 120 -2.15 24.73 7.46
N SER A 121 -2.07 23.52 8.01
CA SER A 121 -0.81 22.93 8.46
C SER A 121 -0.82 21.40 8.39
N VAL A 122 0.36 20.82 8.19
CA VAL A 122 0.58 19.37 8.13
C VAL A 122 1.78 19.01 9.01
N VAL A 123 1.53 18.16 10.01
CA VAL A 123 2.54 17.58 10.90
C VAL A 123 2.91 16.19 10.38
N LEU A 124 4.16 16.01 9.97
CA LEU A 124 4.74 14.74 9.54
C LEU A 124 5.25 13.99 10.77
N ALA A 125 4.45 13.05 11.29
CA ALA A 125 4.84 12.20 12.41
C ALA A 125 5.58 10.96 11.92
N ALA A 126 6.79 10.74 12.42
CA ALA A 126 7.55 9.51 12.15
C ALA A 126 8.52 9.21 13.29
N ARG A 127 8.79 7.91 13.51
CA ARG A 127 9.75 7.45 14.54
C ARG A 127 11.14 8.08 14.40
N GLY A 128 11.58 8.31 13.17
CA GLY A 128 12.87 8.92 12.87
C GLY A 128 12.91 10.45 13.01
N GLY A 129 11.76 11.12 12.95
CA GLY A 129 11.65 12.58 13.06
C GLY A 129 12.46 13.37 12.01
N ARG A 130 12.77 12.78 10.85
CA ARG A 130 13.60 13.39 9.81
C ARG A 130 12.96 13.21 8.43
N VAL A 131 13.10 14.24 7.61
CA VAL A 131 12.76 14.25 6.19
C VAL A 131 14.04 14.57 5.42
N ALA A 132 14.23 13.96 4.25
CA ALA A 132 15.34 14.31 3.37
C ALA A 132 15.27 15.80 3.00
N THR A 133 16.40 16.52 3.05
CA THR A 133 16.47 17.97 2.89
C THR A 133 15.71 18.48 1.66
N VAL A 134 15.91 17.80 0.52
CA VAL A 134 15.26 18.13 -0.77
C VAL A 134 13.74 18.06 -0.68
N GLU A 135 13.19 17.04 -0.01
CA GLU A 135 11.74 16.88 0.13
C GLU A 135 11.17 17.89 1.13
N GLY A 136 11.89 18.17 2.21
CA GLY A 136 11.51 19.22 3.16
C GLY A 136 11.46 20.61 2.52
N GLU A 137 12.40 20.94 1.64
CA GLU A 137 12.39 22.19 0.89
C GLU A 137 11.23 22.27 -0.10
N ARG A 138 10.88 21.16 -0.77
CA ARG A 138 9.72 21.11 -1.69
C ARG A 138 8.42 21.39 -0.96
N LEU A 139 8.24 20.84 0.24
CA LEU A 139 7.05 21.10 1.06
C LEU A 139 6.99 22.56 1.53
N LYS A 140 8.12 23.13 1.96
CA LYS A 140 8.20 24.55 2.39
C LYS A 140 7.88 25.56 1.29
N LYS A 141 8.01 25.19 0.00
CA LYS A 141 7.64 26.07 -1.13
C LYS A 141 6.13 26.24 -1.29
N LEU A 142 5.31 25.48 -0.58
CA LEU A 142 3.86 25.61 -0.64
C LEU A 142 3.37 26.74 0.27
N ALA A 143 3.11 27.91 -0.31
CA ALA A 143 2.84 29.16 0.43
C ALA A 143 1.57 29.18 1.31
N ARG A 144 0.69 28.19 1.22
CA ARG A 144 -0.62 28.17 1.91
C ARG A 144 -0.74 27.09 3.00
N CYS A 145 0.33 26.38 3.31
CA CYS A 145 0.34 25.30 4.27
C CYS A 145 1.66 25.26 5.04
N ASP A 146 1.60 25.26 6.37
CA ASP A 146 2.77 25.08 7.22
C ASP A 146 3.12 23.60 7.35
N PHE A 147 4.39 23.24 7.19
CA PHE A 147 4.87 21.87 7.35
C PHE A 147 5.85 21.77 8.52
N SER A 148 5.59 20.81 9.41
CA SER A 148 6.50 20.50 10.52
C SER A 148 6.71 18.98 10.63
N VAL A 149 7.83 18.58 11.24
CA VAL A 149 8.15 17.17 11.45
C VAL A 149 8.18 16.91 12.94
N ALA A 150 7.48 15.87 13.37
CA ALA A 150 7.46 15.43 14.75
C ALA A 150 8.06 14.02 14.86
N LYS A 151 8.99 13.85 15.79
CA LYS A 151 9.41 12.52 16.21
C LYS A 151 8.29 11.92 17.05
N CYS A 152 7.64 10.88 16.57
CA CYS A 152 6.48 10.28 17.23
C CYS A 152 6.35 8.80 16.87
N ASP A 153 6.02 7.98 17.85
CA ASP A 153 5.49 6.64 17.67
C ASP A 153 4.01 6.64 18.02
N ALA A 154 3.14 6.32 17.05
CA ALA A 154 1.69 6.33 17.25
C ALA A 154 1.18 5.15 18.08
N ALA A 155 2.04 4.17 18.39
CA ALA A 155 1.74 3.06 19.28
C ALA A 155 2.06 3.35 20.76
N GLU A 156 2.79 4.44 21.05
CA GLU A 156 3.10 4.85 22.42
C GLU A 156 1.97 5.74 22.99
N PRO A 157 1.52 5.51 24.24
CA PRO A 157 0.59 6.41 24.91
C PRO A 157 1.26 7.77 25.20
N ALA A 158 0.44 8.82 25.23
CA ALA A 158 0.86 10.20 25.51
C ALA A 158 1.31 10.41 26.96
#